data_AF-A0A5N0GBS6-F1
#
_entry.id   AF-A0A5N0GBS6-F1
#
_cell.length_a   1.000
_cell.length_b   1.000
_cell.length_c   1.000
_cell.angle_alpha   90.00
_cell.angle_beta   90.00
_cell.angle_gamma   90.00
#
_symmetry.space_group_name_H-M   'P 1'
#
loop_
_entity.id
_entity.type
_entity.pdbx_description
1 polymer ?
#
loop_
_entity_poly.entity_id
_entity_poly.type
_entity_poly.pdbx_seq_one_letter_code
_entity_poly.pdbx_strand_id
1 'polypeptide(L)'
;MQHAVSDGHGSGLCFINAIKALQGAVEDDLFTAALARTELVRAVADGGLPAITQARALVDSIDTVALSRSMLDDAAALPPPRLRTLDAIHLAAAQRAGTSLRAVVTYDDRMAEAAATLGMPYVSPV
;
A
#
# COMPACT_ATOMS: atom_id res chain seq x y z
N MET A 1 14.48 -19.23 -9.67
CA MET A 1 13.67 -20.05 -8.75
C MET A 1 12.50 -19.20 -8.31
N GLN A 2 11.45 -19.16 -9.13
CA GLN A 2 10.22 -18.41 -8.86
C GLN A 2 9.37 -19.29 -7.93
N HIS A 3 9.03 -18.79 -6.75
CA HIS A 3 8.17 -19.49 -5.80
C HIS A 3 6.74 -18.96 -5.93
N ALA A 4 5.91 -19.87 -6.43
CA ALA A 4 4.45 -20.01 -6.40
C ALA A 4 3.58 -18.92 -5.75
N VAL A 5 2.44 -18.65 -6.40
CA VAL A 5 1.17 -18.49 -5.70
C VAL A 5 0.11 -19.32 -6.43
N SER A 6 -0.40 -20.34 -5.73
CA SER A 6 -1.52 -21.19 -6.12
C SER A 6 -2.85 -20.62 -5.65
N ASP A 7 -3.89 -20.90 -6.41
CA ASP A 7 -5.29 -20.50 -6.25
C ASP A 7 -5.91 -20.69 -4.86
N GLY A 8 -6.79 -19.75 -4.48
CA GLY A 8 -7.71 -19.86 -3.36
C GLY A 8 -8.66 -18.66 -3.28
N HIS A 9 -9.95 -18.85 -3.59
CA HIS A 9 -11.00 -17.83 -3.45
C HIS A 9 -11.31 -17.59 -1.96
N GLY A 10 -10.51 -16.75 -1.31
CA GLY A 10 -10.80 -16.22 0.02
C GLY A 10 -10.48 -14.73 0.03
N SER A 11 -11.48 -13.87 -0.02
CA SER A 11 -11.36 -12.40 0.03
C SER A 11 -10.33 -11.99 1.10
N GLY A 12 -9.14 -11.58 0.66
CA GLY A 12 -8.04 -11.17 1.52
C GLY A 12 -7.87 -9.65 1.50
N LEU A 13 -7.01 -9.11 2.37
CA LEU A 13 -6.72 -7.68 2.37
C LEU A 13 -5.50 -7.40 1.50
N CYS A 14 -5.64 -6.50 0.53
CA CYS A 14 -4.54 -6.03 -0.32
C CYS A 14 -4.14 -4.61 0.06
N PHE A 15 -2.85 -4.41 0.34
CA PHE A 15 -2.32 -3.10 0.70
C PHE A 15 -1.82 -2.37 -0.55
N ILE A 16 -2.35 -1.18 -0.86
CA ILE A 16 -1.95 -0.43 -2.06
C ILE A 16 -1.10 0.78 -1.68
N ASN A 17 0.13 0.83 -2.20
CA ASN A 17 0.93 2.07 -2.21
C ASN A 17 1.05 2.70 -3.61
N ALA A 18 0.31 2.16 -4.58
CA ALA A 18 0.41 2.54 -5.97
C ALA A 18 -0.72 3.49 -6.39
N ILE A 19 -0.35 4.71 -6.78
CA ILE A 19 -1.25 5.76 -7.31
C ILE A 19 -2.13 5.28 -8.49
N LYS A 20 -1.70 4.25 -9.23
CA LYS A 20 -2.39 3.75 -10.44
C LYS A 20 -3.14 2.43 -10.27
N ALA A 21 -3.08 1.77 -9.12
CA ALA A 21 -3.49 0.35 -9.00
C ALA A 21 -5.00 0.08 -8.88
N LEU A 22 -5.87 1.07 -9.12
CA LEU A 22 -7.30 0.96 -8.79
C LEU A 22 -8.20 0.78 -10.01
N GLN A 23 -7.67 0.18 -11.08
CA GLN A 23 -8.49 -0.16 -12.25
C GLN A 23 -8.66 -1.67 -12.34
N GLY A 24 -9.89 -2.11 -12.06
CA GLY A 24 -10.35 -3.49 -12.24
C GLY A 24 -10.80 -4.09 -10.92
N ALA A 25 -12.03 -4.61 -10.90
CA ALA A 25 -12.66 -5.24 -9.75
C ALA A 25 -11.72 -6.31 -9.14
N VAL A 26 -11.10 -5.98 -8.02
CA VAL A 26 -10.39 -6.96 -7.21
C VAL A 26 -11.43 -7.57 -6.28
N GLU A 27 -11.50 -8.90 -6.23
CA GLU A 27 -12.34 -9.64 -5.26
C GLU A 27 -11.85 -9.48 -3.79
N ASP A 28 -10.91 -8.57 -3.54
CA ASP A 28 -10.23 -8.35 -2.27
C ASP A 28 -10.54 -6.96 -1.72
N ASP A 29 -10.56 -6.86 -0.40
CA ASP A 29 -10.68 -5.60 0.31
C ASP A 29 -9.36 -4.82 0.19
N LEU A 30 -9.43 -3.61 -0.35
CA LEU A 30 -8.26 -2.77 -0.59
C LEU A 30 -8.09 -1.78 0.56
N PHE A 31 -6.86 -1.68 1.07
CA PHE A 31 -6.54 -0.72 2.11
C PHE A 31 -5.17 -0.06 1.91
N THR A 32 -4.96 1.10 2.53
CA THR A 32 -3.68 1.83 2.50
C THR A 32 -3.46 2.64 3.78
N ALA A 33 -2.29 3.25 3.97
CA ALA A 33 -2.10 4.20 5.07
C ALA A 33 -2.79 5.54 4.75
N ALA A 34 -3.33 6.23 5.75
CA ALA A 34 -4.05 7.48 5.53
C ALA A 34 -3.21 8.60 4.87
N LEU A 35 -1.88 8.48 4.84
CA LEU A 35 -1.00 9.41 4.11
C LEU A 35 -1.17 9.34 2.57
N ALA A 36 -1.76 8.24 2.05
CA ALA A 36 -2.08 8.11 0.63
C ALA A 36 -2.97 9.26 0.13
N ARG A 37 -3.80 9.83 1.02
CA ARG A 37 -4.60 11.04 0.72
C ARG A 37 -3.73 12.21 0.29
N THR A 38 -2.60 12.41 0.97
CA THR A 38 -1.66 13.48 0.68
C THR A 38 -0.80 13.14 -0.53
N GLU A 39 -0.29 11.91 -0.62
CA GLU A 39 0.56 11.47 -1.73
C GLU A 39 -0.16 11.53 -3.07
N LEU A 40 -1.40 11.04 -3.12
CA LEU A 40 -2.17 10.99 -4.35
C LEU A 40 -2.51 12.40 -4.86
N VAL A 41 -2.95 13.30 -3.97
CA VAL A 41 -3.21 14.71 -4.34
C VAL A 41 -1.94 15.41 -4.81
N ARG A 42 -0.80 15.17 -4.15
CA ARG A 42 0.49 15.75 -4.56
C ARG A 42 0.96 15.22 -5.91
N ALA A 43 0.77 13.94 -6.18
CA ALA A 43 1.19 13.32 -7.43
C ALA A 43 0.45 13.85 -8.65
N VAL A 44 -0.81 14.28 -8.49
CA VAL A 44 -1.65 14.81 -9.56
C VAL A 44 -1.78 16.34 -9.55
N ALA A 45 -1.00 17.03 -8.71
CA ALA A 45 -1.15 18.47 -8.48
C ALA A 45 -1.04 19.30 -9.78
N ASP A 46 -0.15 18.90 -10.68
CA ASP A 46 0.07 19.56 -11.98
C ASP A 46 -1.07 19.32 -12.99
N GLY A 47 -1.98 18.37 -12.70
CA GLY A 47 -3.16 18.07 -13.52
C GLY A 47 -4.38 18.97 -13.26
N GLY A 48 -4.28 19.92 -12.32
CA GLY A 48 -5.34 20.87 -11.99
C GLY A 48 -6.52 20.27 -11.19
N LEU A 49 -7.57 21.07 -11.01
CA LEU A 49 -8.73 20.72 -10.17
C LEU A 49 -9.41 19.40 -10.56
N PRO A 50 -9.65 19.06 -11.85
CA PRO A 50 -10.28 17.79 -12.20
C PRO A 50 -9.47 16.57 -11.72
N ALA A 51 -8.15 16.59 -11.90
CA ALA A 51 -7.28 15.50 -11.49
C ALA A 51 -7.25 15.35 -9.96
N ILE A 52 -7.20 16.47 -9.22
CA ILE A 52 -7.25 16.47 -7.75
C ILE A 52 -8.58 15.92 -7.23
N THR A 53 -9.70 16.30 -7.83
CA THR A 53 -11.03 15.79 -7.45
C THR A 53 -11.13 14.29 -7.69
N GLN A 54 -10.65 13.81 -8.83
CA GLN A 54 -10.62 12.38 -9.14
C GLN A 54 -9.73 11.60 -8.16
N ALA A 55 -8.54 12.13 -7.84
CA ALA A 55 -7.65 11.57 -6.83
C ALA A 55 -8.33 11.44 -5.44
N ARG A 56 -9.04 12.47 -4.99
CA ARG A 56 -9.76 12.43 -3.71
C ARG A 56 -10.86 11.37 -3.71
N ALA A 57 -11.68 11.34 -4.75
CA ALA A 57 -12.72 10.32 -4.89
C ALA A 57 -12.15 8.90 -4.90
N LEU A 58 -10.99 8.72 -5.53
CA LEU A 58 -10.31 7.44 -5.59
C LEU A 58 -9.81 6.98 -4.21
N VAL A 59 -9.11 7.83 -3.46
CA VAL A 59 -8.65 7.44 -2.11
C VAL A 59 -9.81 7.31 -1.11
N ASP A 60 -10.91 8.05 -1.31
CA ASP A 60 -12.14 7.90 -0.50
C ASP A 60 -12.84 6.55 -0.73
N SER A 61 -12.52 5.84 -1.83
CA SER A 61 -13.08 4.52 -2.15
C SER A 61 -12.28 3.34 -1.58
N ILE A 62 -11.16 3.61 -0.90
CA ILE A 62 -10.25 2.60 -0.32
C ILE A 62 -10.27 2.74 1.19
N ASP A 63 -10.19 1.62 1.91
CA ASP A 63 -10.03 1.68 3.36
C ASP A 63 -8.67 2.28 3.75
N THR A 64 -8.68 3.19 4.72
CA THR A 64 -7.44 3.81 5.19
C THR A 64 -7.16 3.50 6.65
N VAL A 65 -5.93 3.07 6.93
CA VAL A 65 -5.43 2.92 8.29
C VAL A 65 -5.02 4.29 8.81
N ALA A 66 -5.67 4.74 9.90
CA ALA A 66 -5.37 6.01 10.53
C ALA A 66 -3.92 6.07 11.04
N LEU A 67 -3.26 7.21 10.84
CA LEU A 67 -1.95 7.46 11.44
C LEU A 67 -2.11 7.63 12.95
N SER A 68 -1.45 6.77 13.72
CA SER A 68 -1.33 6.86 15.17
C SER A 68 0.13 6.95 15.58
N ARG A 69 0.39 7.42 16.81
CA ARG A 69 1.76 7.41 17.36
C ARG A 69 2.35 5.99 17.36
N SER A 70 1.56 5.00 17.76
CA SER A 70 2.00 3.59 17.75
C SER A 70 2.42 3.12 16.36
N MET A 71 1.67 3.47 15.30
CA MET A 71 2.05 3.12 13.94
C MET A 71 3.36 3.79 13.51
N LEU A 72 3.59 5.04 13.94
CA LEU A 72 4.84 5.74 13.64
C LEU A 72 6.02 5.12 14.39
N ASP A 73 5.82 4.66 15.63
CA ASP A 73 6.83 3.94 16.40
C ASP A 73 7.14 2.58 15.75
N ASP A 74 6.10 1.85 15.31
CA ASP A 74 6.24 0.59 14.57
C ASP A 74 7.01 0.82 13.26
N ALA A 75 6.67 1.86 12.50
CA ALA A 75 7.35 2.23 11.27
C ALA A 75 8.83 2.58 11.51
N ALA A 76 9.15 3.28 12.60
CA ALA A 76 10.51 3.65 12.95
C ALA A 76 11.38 2.42 13.32
N ALA A 77 10.75 1.32 13.77
CA ALA A 77 11.43 0.08 14.12
C ALA A 77 11.61 -0.87 12.92
N LEU A 78 10.98 -0.61 11.77
CA LEU A 78 11.04 -1.52 10.62
C LEU A 78 12.43 -1.54 9.97
N PRO A 79 13.02 -2.73 9.72
CA PRO A 79 14.12 -2.87 8.78
C PRO A 79 13.62 -2.76 7.33
N PRO A 80 14.51 -2.42 6.37
CA PRO A 80 15.91 -2.03 6.57
C PRO A 80 16.05 -0.59 7.10
N PRO A 81 17.15 -0.23 7.79
CA PRO A 81 17.36 1.12 8.33
C PRO A 81 17.37 2.25 7.30
N ARG A 82 17.49 1.92 6.01
CA ARG A 82 17.50 2.87 4.88
C ARG A 82 16.15 2.98 4.18
N LEU A 83 15.10 2.34 4.71
CA LEU A 83 13.74 2.46 4.20
C LEU A 83 13.29 3.93 4.29
N ARG A 84 12.66 4.44 3.24
CA ARG A 84 12.15 5.81 3.26
C ARG A 84 11.00 5.90 4.25
N THR A 85 10.84 7.07 4.89
CA THR A 85 9.83 7.29 5.92
C THR A 85 8.41 6.93 5.45
N LEU A 86 8.02 7.32 4.22
CA LEU A 86 6.68 7.04 3.71
C LEU A 86 6.49 5.53 3.47
N ASP A 87 7.48 4.85 2.89
CA ASP A 87 7.46 3.41 2.67
C ASP A 87 7.38 2.65 4.00
N ALA A 88 8.10 3.10 5.03
CA ALA A 88 8.05 2.52 6.37
C ALA A 88 6.65 2.65 7.00
N ILE A 89 6.00 3.80 6.86
CA ILE A 89 4.64 3.99 7.39
C ILE A 89 3.64 3.12 6.63
N HIS A 90 3.78 3.02 5.30
CA HIS A 90 2.95 2.15 4.49
C HIS A 90 3.10 0.68 4.87
N LEU A 91 4.33 0.19 5.04
CA LEU A 91 4.59 -1.19 5.46
C LEU A 91 4.13 -1.45 6.90
N ALA A 92 4.23 -0.47 7.80
CA ALA A 92 3.65 -0.57 9.14
C ALA A 92 2.12 -0.64 9.11
N ALA A 93 1.47 0.12 8.22
CA ALA A 93 0.03 0.00 8.01
C ALA A 93 -0.34 -1.37 7.44
N ALA A 94 0.43 -1.92 6.50
CA ALA A 94 0.23 -3.26 5.95
C ALA A 94 0.31 -4.35 7.04
N GLN A 95 1.23 -4.24 8.01
CA GLN A 95 1.33 -5.19 9.13
C GLN A 95 0.03 -5.31 9.95
N ARG A 96 -0.84 -4.29 9.93
CA ARG A 96 -2.09 -4.32 10.69
C ARG A 96 -3.07 -5.39 10.20
N ALA A 97 -2.98 -5.79 8.93
CA ALA A 97 -3.77 -6.88 8.38
C ALA A 97 -3.27 -8.26 8.86
N GLY A 98 -2.04 -8.36 9.36
CA GLY A 98 -1.46 -9.60 9.88
C GLY A 98 -1.58 -10.75 8.88
N THR A 99 -2.12 -11.89 9.32
CA THR A 99 -2.33 -13.07 8.47
C THR A 99 -3.40 -12.90 7.39
N SER A 100 -4.19 -11.82 7.47
CA SER A 100 -5.19 -11.49 6.44
C SER A 100 -4.58 -10.68 5.30
N LEU A 101 -3.34 -10.22 5.43
CA LEU A 101 -2.61 -9.54 4.37
C LEU A 101 -2.33 -10.54 3.24
N ARG A 102 -3.01 -10.36 2.11
CA ARG A 102 -2.75 -11.15 0.90
C ARG A 102 -1.48 -10.70 0.22
N ALA A 103 -1.33 -9.40 -0.02
CA ALA A 103 -0.14 -8.82 -0.64
C ALA A 103 -0.04 -7.31 -0.43
N VAL A 104 1.19 -6.80 -0.50
CA VAL A 104 1.52 -5.39 -0.74
C VAL A 104 1.60 -5.16 -2.26
N VAL A 105 0.74 -4.30 -2.79
CA VAL A 105 0.70 -3.90 -4.20
C VAL A 105 1.48 -2.60 -4.37
N THR A 106 2.60 -2.66 -5.07
CA THR A 106 3.47 -1.49 -5.30
C THR A 106 4.21 -1.59 -6.63
N TYR A 107 4.35 -0.47 -7.33
CA TYR A 107 5.24 -0.35 -8.51
C TYR A 107 6.66 0.09 -8.13
N ASP A 108 6.91 0.44 -6.86
CA ASP A 108 8.25 0.83 -6.42
C ASP A 108 9.03 -0.42 -6.00
N ASP A 109 10.04 -0.77 -6.80
CA ASP A 109 10.90 -1.94 -6.57
C ASP A 109 11.55 -1.93 -5.19
N ARG A 110 11.87 -0.75 -4.63
CA ARG A 110 12.49 -0.65 -3.30
C ARG A 110 11.48 -0.99 -2.21
N MET A 111 10.23 -0.59 -2.39
CA MET A 111 9.18 -0.96 -1.47
C MET A 111 8.84 -2.46 -1.58
N ALA A 112 8.85 -3.01 -2.79
CA ALA A 112 8.70 -4.44 -3.02
C ALA A 112 9.79 -5.26 -2.33
N GLU A 113 11.06 -4.85 -2.48
CA GLU A 113 12.20 -5.45 -1.78
C GLU A 113 12.08 -5.33 -0.25
N ALA A 114 11.61 -4.19 0.27
CA ALA A 114 11.39 -4.00 1.69
C ALA A 114 10.26 -4.90 2.22
N ALA A 115 9.13 -4.98 1.50
CA ALA A 115 8.04 -5.90 1.83
C ALA A 115 8.53 -7.36 1.88
N ALA A 116 9.32 -7.77 0.87
CA ALA A 116 9.93 -9.09 0.83
C ALA A 116 10.85 -9.35 2.04
N THR A 117 11.68 -8.37 2.40
CA THR A 117 12.59 -8.45 3.56
C THR A 117 11.82 -8.61 4.88
N LEU A 118 10.64 -8.01 4.97
CA LEU A 118 9.73 -8.12 6.12
C LEU A 118 8.86 -9.38 6.08
N GLY A 119 9.03 -10.25 5.08
CA GLY A 119 8.23 -11.46 4.92
C GLY A 119 6.79 -11.21 4.46
N MET A 120 6.48 -10.02 3.94
CA MET A 120 5.18 -9.71 3.35
C MET A 120 5.16 -10.15 1.88
N PRO A 121 4.13 -10.88 1.44
CA PRO A 121 3.91 -11.09 0.02
C PRO A 121 3.72 -9.73 -0.67
N TYR A 122 4.22 -9.60 -1.90
CA TYR A 122 4.05 -8.40 -2.68
C TYR A 122 3.72 -8.72 -4.14
N VAL A 123 3.07 -7.78 -4.80
CA VAL A 123 2.76 -7.80 -6.23
C VAL A 123 3.20 -6.47 -6.81
N SER A 124 3.99 -6.53 -7.89
CA SER A 124 4.28 -5.37 -8.73
C SER A 124 3.47 -5.52 -10.02
N PRO A 125 2.39 -4.72 -10.20
CA PRO A 125 1.65 -4.75 -11.45
C PRO A 125 2.53 -4.24 -12.59
N VAL A 126 2.38 -4.80 -13.78
CA VAL A 126 3.17 -4.44 -14.98
C VAL A 126 2.45 -3.44 -15.88
#